data_AF-A0A8K0SI45-F1
#
_entry.id   AF-A0A8K0SI45-F1
#
_cell.length_a   1.000
_cell.length_b   1.000
_cell.length_c   1.000
_cell.angle_alpha   90.00
_cell.angle_beta   90.00
_cell.angle_gamma   90.00
#
_symmetry.space_group_name_H-M   'P 1'
#
loop_
_entity.id
_entity.type
_entity.pdbx_description
1 polymer ?
#
loop_
_entity_poly.entity_id
_entity_poly.type
_entity_poly.pdbx_seq_one_letter_code
_entity_poly.pdbx_strand_id
1 'polypeptide(L)'
;MWINRRSELRELEAELYEWSNRFDVKLLALPAEFKFMLPASEGCDAPTPPIVRANIQLQEFLALPQEVRDKTVETMLEIKFPEEIIRAIANYTSLKPVEVGNKQFILASRKFPPDINPDTAEFHKLVSRLGQLAVALNRLDPGTNISLLNVAHYPYDVPTRQFIFAQTPPYHVISMKSLEILLDKSPFPRVYAPLNQRLQVAHKLAEAVFFLHTAGFVHKNVSL
;
A
#
# COMPACT_ATOMS: atom_id res chain seq x y z
N MET A 1 40.80 27.27 -10.67
CA MET A 1 40.02 26.02 -10.52
C MET A 1 38.50 26.21 -10.28
N TRP A 2 38.01 27.43 -10.01
CA TRP A 2 36.58 27.67 -9.72
C TRP A 2 35.72 27.94 -10.98
N ILE A 3 36.35 28.37 -12.08
CA ILE A 3 35.67 28.74 -13.34
C ILE A 3 35.15 27.49 -14.08
N ASN A 4 35.89 26.36 -14.06
CA ASN A 4 35.43 25.11 -14.68
C ASN A 4 34.28 24.44 -13.93
N ARG A 5 34.13 24.68 -12.62
CA ARG A 5 32.97 24.20 -11.87
C ARG A 5 31.68 24.95 -12.21
N ARG A 6 31.79 26.13 -12.82
CA ARG A 6 30.63 26.95 -13.18
C ARG A 6 29.91 26.42 -14.42
N SER A 7 30.63 25.79 -15.35
CA SER A 7 30.00 25.08 -16.47
C SER A 7 29.33 23.79 -16.00
N GLU A 8 29.99 23.03 -15.13
CA GLU A 8 29.43 21.81 -14.53
C GLU A 8 28.15 22.10 -13.73
N LEU A 9 28.12 23.19 -12.95
CA LEU A 9 26.94 23.60 -12.19
C LEU A 9 25.77 24.03 -13.09
N ARG A 10 26.05 24.62 -14.26
CA ARG A 10 25.01 25.01 -15.22
C ARG A 10 24.45 23.81 -15.98
N GLU A 11 25.28 22.81 -16.30
CA GLU A 11 24.81 21.54 -16.86
C GLU A 11 23.94 20.80 -15.85
N LEU A 12 24.36 20.74 -14.59
CA LEU A 12 23.54 20.17 -13.50
C LEU A 12 22.21 20.89 -13.32
N GLU A 13 22.19 22.23 -13.40
CA GLU A 13 20.96 23.01 -13.32
C GLU A 13 20.01 22.72 -14.49
N ALA A 14 20.55 22.59 -15.71
CA ALA A 14 19.78 22.26 -16.90
C ALA A 14 19.23 20.82 -16.85
N GLU A 15 20.04 19.85 -16.41
CA GLU A 15 19.59 18.47 -16.22
C GLU A 15 18.52 18.36 -15.13
N LEU A 16 18.69 19.06 -14.01
CA LEU A 16 17.68 19.12 -12.95
C LEU A 16 16.39 19.77 -13.43
N TYR A 17 16.46 20.80 -14.26
CA TYR A 17 15.29 21.44 -14.86
C TYR A 17 14.57 20.51 -15.84
N GLU A 18 15.30 19.79 -16.69
CA GLU A 18 14.72 18.77 -17.57
C GLU A 18 14.09 17.63 -16.76
N TRP A 19 14.75 17.17 -15.70
CA TRP A 19 14.20 16.15 -14.81
C TRP A 19 12.94 16.67 -14.11
N SER A 20 12.92 17.92 -13.64
CA SER A 20 11.72 18.50 -13.00
C SER A 20 10.57 18.78 -13.96
N ASN A 21 10.83 18.85 -15.27
CA ASN A 21 9.77 18.96 -16.30
C ASN A 21 9.34 17.58 -16.82
N ARG A 22 10.23 16.57 -16.85
CA ARG A 22 9.91 15.19 -17.26
C ARG A 22 9.18 14.40 -16.17
N PHE A 23 9.59 14.58 -14.93
CA PHE A 23 8.82 14.15 -13.77
C PHE A 23 7.90 15.32 -13.44
N ASP A 24 6.60 15.07 -13.33
CA ASP A 24 5.59 16.09 -13.03
C ASP A 24 5.69 16.53 -11.56
N VAL A 25 6.89 16.92 -11.10
CA VAL A 25 7.23 17.33 -9.72
C VAL A 25 6.47 18.58 -9.33
N LYS A 26 5.92 19.31 -10.31
CA LYS A 26 4.99 20.44 -10.11
C LYS A 26 3.73 20.04 -9.33
N LEU A 27 3.32 18.77 -9.33
CA LEU A 27 2.21 18.29 -8.50
C LEU A 27 2.54 18.16 -7.01
N LEU A 28 3.83 18.06 -6.63
CA LEU A 28 4.25 17.85 -5.24
C LEU A 28 4.56 19.15 -4.49
N ALA A 29 4.76 20.25 -5.20
CA ALA A 29 5.19 21.53 -4.63
C ALA A 29 4.13 22.64 -4.71
N LEU A 30 2.83 22.29 -4.71
CA LEU A 30 1.80 23.31 -4.58
C LEU A 30 1.83 23.90 -3.16
N PRO A 31 1.94 25.24 -3.00
CA PRO A 31 1.69 25.91 -1.73
C PRO A 31 0.32 25.49 -1.19
N ALA A 32 0.14 25.47 0.14
CA ALA A 32 -1.09 24.99 0.78
C ALA A 32 -2.37 25.67 0.24
N GLU A 33 -2.23 26.90 -0.25
CA GLU A 33 -3.29 27.72 -0.87
C GLU A 33 -3.78 27.16 -2.22
N PHE A 34 -2.97 26.38 -2.95
CA PHE A 34 -3.30 25.83 -4.27
C PHE A 34 -3.68 24.34 -4.26
N LYS A 35 -3.51 23.62 -3.14
CA LYS A 35 -4.01 22.24 -3.01
C LYS A 35 -5.53 22.13 -3.13
N PHE A 36 -6.24 23.23 -2.89
CA PHE A 36 -7.70 23.32 -2.99
C PHE A 36 -8.21 23.64 -4.41
N MET A 37 -7.33 23.83 -5.40
CA MET A 37 -7.71 24.10 -6.79
C MET A 37 -7.58 22.87 -7.71
N LEU A 38 -7.74 21.66 -7.16
CA LEU A 38 -8.27 20.55 -7.95
C LEU A 38 -9.77 20.50 -7.66
N PRO A 39 -10.61 21.21 -8.43
CA PRO A 39 -12.02 20.86 -8.44
C PRO A 39 -12.07 19.40 -8.88
N ALA A 40 -12.63 18.52 -8.04
CA ALA A 40 -13.27 17.31 -8.53
C ALA A 40 -14.20 17.81 -9.64
N SER A 41 -13.89 17.51 -10.89
CA SER A 41 -14.45 18.24 -12.02
C SER A 41 -15.97 18.09 -12.03
N GLU A 42 -16.67 19.12 -11.56
CA GLU A 42 -17.97 19.46 -12.10
C GLU A 42 -17.71 19.93 -13.54
N GLY A 43 -17.81 19.00 -14.50
CA GLY A 43 -17.86 19.34 -15.93
C GLY A 43 -16.74 18.80 -16.84
N CYS A 44 -15.94 17.83 -16.42
CA CYS A 44 -15.06 17.11 -17.35
C CYS A 44 -15.42 15.62 -17.33
N ASP A 45 -15.97 15.10 -18.43
CA ASP A 45 -16.33 13.67 -18.62
C ASP A 45 -15.11 12.71 -18.63
N ALA A 46 -13.94 13.16 -18.18
CA ALA A 46 -12.77 12.33 -18.02
C ALA A 46 -12.84 11.61 -16.66
N PRO A 47 -12.88 10.26 -16.62
CA PRO A 47 -12.95 9.53 -15.36
C PRO A 47 -11.72 9.82 -14.51
N THR A 48 -11.93 10.35 -13.31
CA THR A 48 -10.86 10.61 -12.32
C THR A 48 -9.99 9.36 -12.17
N PRO A 49 -8.65 9.49 -12.32
CA PRO A 49 -7.73 8.36 -12.20
C PRO A 49 -7.98 7.61 -10.90
N PRO A 50 -8.05 6.27 -10.91
CA PRO A 50 -8.51 5.56 -9.71
C PRO A 50 -7.55 5.70 -8.51
N ILE A 51 -6.26 6.02 -8.74
CA ILE A 51 -5.31 6.40 -7.67
C ILE A 51 -5.65 7.73 -7.00
N VAL A 52 -6.09 8.71 -7.78
CA VAL A 52 -6.56 10.02 -7.27
C VAL A 52 -7.83 9.81 -6.46
N ARG A 53 -8.74 8.95 -6.94
CA ARG A 53 -9.97 8.59 -6.23
C ARG A 53 -9.70 7.87 -4.90
N ALA A 54 -8.82 6.88 -4.89
CA ALA A 54 -8.42 6.18 -3.67
C ALA A 54 -7.77 7.14 -2.67
N ASN A 55 -6.96 8.08 -3.14
CA ASN A 55 -6.37 9.12 -2.29
C ASN A 55 -7.44 10.08 -1.74
N ILE A 56 -8.40 10.53 -2.55
CA ILE A 56 -9.52 11.37 -2.08
C ILE A 56 -10.30 10.65 -0.98
N GLN A 57 -10.70 9.40 -1.20
CA GLN A 57 -11.43 8.60 -0.21
C GLN A 57 -10.63 8.40 1.08
N LEU A 58 -9.31 8.24 0.96
CA LEU A 58 -8.41 8.15 2.10
C LEU A 58 -8.33 9.48 2.86
N GLN A 59 -8.19 10.62 2.17
CA GLN A 59 -8.16 11.94 2.80
C GLN A 59 -9.49 12.24 3.50
N GLU A 60 -10.62 11.91 2.88
CA GLU A 60 -11.94 12.00 3.49
C GLU A 60 -12.01 11.18 4.78
N PHE A 61 -11.54 9.93 4.75
CA PHE A 61 -11.49 9.07 5.94
C PHE A 61 -10.58 9.64 7.04
N LEU A 62 -9.40 10.14 6.68
CA LEU A 62 -8.44 10.72 7.63
C LEU A 62 -8.94 12.02 8.24
N ALA A 63 -9.78 12.78 7.53
CA ALA A 63 -10.42 13.99 8.01
C ALA A 63 -11.58 13.72 8.99
N LEU A 64 -12.07 12.47 9.07
CA LEU A 64 -13.15 12.12 10.01
C LEU A 64 -12.69 12.21 11.48
N PRO A 65 -13.62 12.53 12.40
CA PRO A 65 -13.36 12.46 13.84
C PRO A 65 -12.86 11.07 14.25
N GLN A 66 -11.99 11.02 15.26
CA GLN A 66 -11.38 9.77 15.72
C GLN A 66 -12.43 8.70 16.09
N GLU A 67 -13.51 9.09 16.77
CA GLU A 67 -14.60 8.19 17.15
C GLU A 67 -15.25 7.48 15.96
N VAL A 68 -15.42 8.21 14.84
CA VAL A 68 -16.00 7.66 13.60
C VAL A 68 -15.01 6.70 12.94
N ARG A 69 -13.71 7.03 12.97
CA ARG A 69 -12.66 6.17 12.42
C ARG A 69 -12.55 4.87 13.22
N ASP A 70 -12.56 4.95 14.55
CA ASP A 70 -12.49 3.78 15.43
C ASP A 70 -13.72 2.88 15.23
N LYS A 71 -14.93 3.44 15.12
CA LYS A 71 -16.14 2.67 14.80
C LYS A 71 -16.07 1.98 13.42
N THR A 72 -15.44 2.63 12.44
CA THR A 72 -15.24 2.02 11.11
C THR A 72 -14.27 0.84 11.18
N VAL A 73 -13.22 0.96 11.99
CA VAL A 73 -12.27 -0.13 12.28
C VAL A 73 -12.96 -1.29 12.99
N GLU A 74 -13.77 -1.01 14.01
CA GLU A 74 -14.56 -2.02 14.73
C GLU A 74 -15.50 -2.75 13.77
N THR A 75 -16.19 -2.02 12.89
CA THR A 75 -17.05 -2.63 11.87
C THR A 75 -16.26 -3.61 11.02
N MET A 76 -15.02 -3.27 10.62
CA MET A 76 -14.17 -4.15 9.82
C MET A 76 -13.66 -5.38 10.58
N LEU A 77 -13.47 -5.27 11.90
CA LEU A 77 -13.13 -6.37 12.79
C LEU A 77 -14.32 -7.31 13.04
N GLU A 78 -15.53 -6.76 13.11
CA GLU A 78 -16.78 -7.48 13.38
C GLU A 78 -17.35 -8.20 12.14
N ILE A 79 -16.87 -7.88 10.94
CA ILE A 79 -17.26 -8.62 9.72
C ILE A 79 -16.93 -10.10 9.93
N LYS A 80 -17.97 -10.94 9.98
CA LYS A 80 -17.82 -12.38 10.14
C LYS A 80 -16.89 -12.94 9.07
N PHE A 81 -15.88 -13.66 9.54
CA PHE A 81 -14.92 -14.33 8.69
C PHE A 81 -15.51 -15.63 8.15
N PRO A 82 -15.34 -15.93 6.85
CA PRO A 82 -15.58 -17.27 6.34
C PRO A 82 -14.74 -18.29 7.13
N GLU A 83 -15.34 -19.40 7.53
CA GLU A 83 -14.67 -20.46 8.31
C GLU A 83 -13.47 -21.05 7.55
N GLU A 84 -13.47 -20.97 6.23
CA GLU A 84 -12.38 -21.36 5.35
C GLU A 84 -11.13 -20.49 5.60
N ILE A 85 -11.30 -19.17 5.81
CA ILE A 85 -10.19 -18.27 6.13
C ILE A 85 -9.65 -18.56 7.52
N ILE A 86 -10.53 -18.80 8.49
CA ILE A 86 -10.15 -19.17 9.86
C ILE A 86 -9.33 -20.46 9.87
N ARG A 87 -9.76 -21.48 9.11
CA ARG A 87 -9.01 -22.74 8.95
C ARG A 87 -7.68 -22.54 8.25
N ALA A 88 -7.61 -21.67 7.25
CA ALA A 88 -6.36 -21.38 6.55
C ALA A 88 -5.34 -20.65 7.45
N ILE A 89 -5.81 -19.80 8.37
CA ILE A 89 -4.96 -19.11 9.35
C ILE A 89 -4.19 -20.12 10.24
N ALA A 90 -4.82 -21.24 10.62
CA ALA A 90 -4.14 -22.27 11.39
C ALA A 90 -2.96 -22.93 10.63
N ASN A 91 -2.99 -22.89 9.30
CA ASN A 91 -2.05 -23.58 8.41
C ASN A 91 -1.19 -22.62 7.57
N TYR A 92 -0.96 -21.41 8.07
CA TYR A 92 -0.52 -20.20 7.33
C TYR A 92 0.80 -20.27 6.52
N THR A 93 1.47 -21.40 6.43
CA THR A 93 2.70 -21.55 5.63
C THR A 93 2.47 -21.67 4.12
N SER A 94 1.25 -21.44 3.62
CA SER A 94 0.91 -21.65 2.22
C SER A 94 1.16 -20.40 1.35
N LEU A 95 1.99 -20.55 0.31
CA LEU A 95 2.14 -19.57 -0.78
C LEU A 95 0.95 -19.57 -1.77
N LYS A 96 -0.14 -20.28 -1.44
CA LYS A 96 -1.35 -20.37 -2.26
C LYS A 96 -2.45 -19.48 -1.68
N PRO A 97 -3.26 -18.83 -2.53
CA PRO A 97 -4.43 -18.12 -2.05
C PRO A 97 -5.45 -19.09 -1.45
N VAL A 98 -6.32 -18.56 -0.60
CA VAL A 98 -7.45 -19.28 0.01
C VAL A 98 -8.67 -19.06 -0.86
N GLU A 99 -9.34 -20.13 -1.24
CA GLU A 99 -10.57 -20.07 -2.03
C GLU A 99 -11.79 -20.11 -1.10
N VAL A 100 -12.72 -19.17 -1.29
CA VAL A 100 -13.96 -19.07 -0.53
C VAL A 100 -15.08 -18.81 -1.53
N GLY A 101 -15.83 -19.86 -1.87
CA GLY A 101 -16.79 -19.82 -2.96
C GLY A 101 -16.11 -19.42 -4.27
N ASN A 102 -16.63 -18.36 -4.92
CA ASN A 102 -16.07 -17.83 -6.18
C ASN A 102 -15.00 -16.74 -5.98
N LYS A 103 -14.55 -16.49 -4.75
CA LYS A 103 -13.54 -15.48 -4.44
C LYS A 103 -12.24 -16.13 -3.96
N GLN A 104 -11.14 -15.44 -4.22
CA GLN A 104 -9.83 -15.80 -3.70
C GLN A 104 -9.34 -14.74 -2.72
N PHE A 105 -8.61 -15.18 -1.71
CA PHE A 105 -7.97 -14.31 -0.73
C PHE A 105 -6.49 -14.62 -0.59
N ILE A 106 -5.68 -13.59 -0.70
CA ILE A 106 -4.28 -13.60 -0.30
C ILE A 106 -4.26 -13.20 1.16
N LEU A 107 -3.61 -13.99 2.00
CA LEU A 107 -3.44 -13.59 3.38
C LEU A 107 -2.07 -12.95 3.55
N ALA A 108 -2.00 -11.87 4.34
CA ALA A 108 -0.76 -11.40 4.97
C ALA A 108 -0.94 -11.39 6.50
N SER A 109 -0.05 -12.02 7.26
CA SER A 109 -0.12 -12.06 8.72
C SER A 109 1.10 -11.41 9.35
N ARG A 110 0.88 -10.81 10.52
CA ARG A 110 1.96 -10.24 11.31
C ARG A 110 1.79 -10.63 12.77
N LYS A 111 2.78 -11.36 13.28
CA LYS A 111 2.92 -11.65 14.71
C LYS A 111 3.40 -10.40 15.45
N PHE A 112 2.90 -10.23 16.66
CA PHE A 112 3.32 -9.15 17.54
C PHE A 112 4.23 -9.68 18.66
N PRO A 113 5.09 -8.81 19.22
CA PRO A 113 5.93 -9.18 20.34
C PRO A 113 5.07 -9.76 21.47
N PRO A 114 5.53 -10.82 22.15
CA PRO A 114 4.77 -11.48 23.21
C PRO A 114 4.45 -10.55 24.39
N ASP A 115 5.16 -9.42 24.50
CA ASP A 115 5.08 -8.45 25.59
C ASP A 115 3.82 -7.56 25.53
N ILE A 116 3.13 -7.50 24.39
CA ILE A 116 1.90 -6.70 24.23
C ILE A 116 0.69 -7.60 24.53
N ASN A 117 0.07 -7.39 25.69
CA ASN A 117 -1.13 -8.14 26.08
C ASN A 117 -2.40 -7.57 25.44
N PRO A 118 -3.36 -8.42 25.00
CA PRO A 118 -4.60 -7.99 24.34
C PRO A 118 -5.45 -6.97 25.10
N ASP A 119 -5.39 -6.97 26.43
CA ASP A 119 -6.20 -6.09 27.29
C ASP A 119 -5.51 -4.77 27.63
N THR A 120 -4.34 -4.50 27.04
CA THR A 120 -3.58 -3.27 27.32
C THR A 120 -4.02 -2.13 26.42
N ALA A 121 -3.94 -0.90 26.95
CA ALA A 121 -4.15 0.31 26.15
C ALA A 121 -3.20 0.38 24.94
N GLU A 122 -2.01 -0.23 25.03
CA GLU A 122 -1.06 -0.33 23.92
C GLU A 122 -1.58 -1.24 22.79
N PHE A 123 -2.17 -2.38 23.15
CA PHE A 123 -2.82 -3.26 22.18
C PHE A 123 -4.00 -2.57 21.50
N HIS A 124 -4.88 -1.90 22.24
CA HIS A 124 -6.01 -1.19 21.64
C HIS A 124 -5.56 -0.07 20.69
N LYS A 125 -4.52 0.69 21.06
CA LYS A 125 -3.90 1.69 20.17
C LYS A 125 -3.35 1.03 18.90
N LEU A 126 -2.74 -0.14 19.03
CA LEU A 126 -2.21 -0.89 17.89
C LEU A 126 -3.32 -1.41 16.98
N VAL A 127 -4.37 -2.00 17.54
CA VAL A 127 -5.58 -2.46 16.82
C VAL A 127 -6.16 -1.31 16.02
N SER A 128 -6.38 -0.14 16.64
CA SER A 128 -6.91 1.05 15.96
C SER A 128 -5.99 1.49 14.82
N ARG A 129 -4.67 1.59 15.04
CA ARG A 129 -3.72 2.02 13.99
C ARG A 129 -3.67 1.05 12.81
N LEU A 130 -3.59 -0.25 13.07
CA LEU A 130 -3.55 -1.26 12.00
C LEU A 130 -4.91 -1.40 11.31
N GLY A 131 -6.01 -1.22 12.04
CA GLY A 131 -7.34 -1.16 11.48
C GLY A 131 -7.53 0.05 10.57
N GLN A 132 -7.00 1.21 10.93
CA GLN A 132 -6.98 2.39 10.05
C GLN A 132 -6.23 2.09 8.74
N LEU A 133 -5.14 1.33 8.79
CA LEU A 133 -4.46 0.86 7.58
C LEU A 133 -5.34 -0.10 6.78
N ALA A 134 -5.99 -1.06 7.44
CA ALA A 134 -6.90 -2.00 6.79
C ALA A 134 -8.03 -1.26 6.05
N VAL A 135 -8.64 -0.27 6.71
CA VAL A 135 -9.69 0.58 6.12
C VAL A 135 -9.14 1.40 4.95
N ALA A 136 -7.95 2.00 5.10
CA ALA A 136 -7.29 2.73 4.01
C ALA A 136 -7.05 1.84 2.79
N LEU A 137 -6.60 0.61 3.00
CA LEU A 137 -6.40 -0.38 1.93
C LEU A 137 -7.72 -0.91 1.37
N ASN A 138 -8.80 -0.95 2.16
CA ASN A 138 -10.13 -1.33 1.67
C ASN A 138 -10.72 -0.33 0.66
N ARG A 139 -10.32 0.95 0.77
CA ARG A 139 -10.69 2.03 -0.17
C ARG A 139 -9.96 1.97 -1.51
N LEU A 140 -9.00 1.07 -1.67
CA LEU A 140 -8.38 0.82 -2.98
C LEU A 140 -9.43 0.22 -3.91
N ASP A 141 -9.75 0.91 -5.00
CA ASP A 141 -10.62 0.36 -6.04
C ASP A 141 -9.93 -0.90 -6.63
N PRO A 142 -10.60 -2.08 -6.62
CA PRO A 142 -10.06 -3.32 -7.17
C PRO A 142 -9.61 -3.23 -8.64
N GLY A 143 -10.18 -2.29 -9.41
CA GLY A 143 -9.77 -2.01 -10.78
C GLY A 143 -8.46 -1.22 -10.90
N THR A 144 -7.93 -0.71 -9.78
CA THR A 144 -6.72 0.10 -9.79
C THR A 144 -5.48 -0.73 -9.54
N ASN A 145 -4.54 -0.65 -10.48
CA ASN A 145 -3.24 -1.29 -10.37
C ASN A 145 -2.27 -0.48 -9.48
N ILE A 146 -2.67 -0.06 -8.27
CA ILE A 146 -1.82 0.72 -7.33
C ILE A 146 -0.74 -0.19 -6.69
N SER A 147 -0.58 -1.42 -7.16
CA SER A 147 0.42 -2.38 -6.68
C SER A 147 0.34 -2.68 -5.17
N LEU A 148 -0.79 -2.30 -4.58
CA LEU A 148 -1.25 -2.64 -3.24
C LEU A 148 -2.53 -3.46 -3.38
N LEU A 149 -2.70 -4.43 -2.49
CA LEU A 149 -3.88 -5.28 -2.50
C LEU A 149 -4.96 -4.71 -1.58
N ASN A 150 -6.20 -4.69 -2.06
CA ASN A 150 -7.35 -4.29 -1.28
C ASN A 150 -7.55 -5.28 -0.11
N VAL A 151 -7.64 -4.76 1.11
CA VAL A 151 -7.94 -5.56 2.30
C VAL A 151 -9.46 -5.68 2.45
N ALA A 152 -9.98 -6.90 2.25
CA ALA A 152 -11.38 -7.21 2.46
C ALA A 152 -11.70 -7.44 3.93
N HIS A 153 -10.79 -8.07 4.66
CA HIS A 153 -11.01 -8.41 6.07
C HIS A 153 -9.73 -8.29 6.91
N TYR A 154 -9.89 -7.95 8.18
CA TYR A 154 -8.79 -7.76 9.14
C TYR A 154 -9.10 -8.41 10.50
N PRO A 155 -8.84 -9.73 10.72
CA PRO A 155 -9.08 -10.36 12.01
C PRO A 155 -7.85 -10.30 12.89
N TYR A 156 -8.10 -10.44 14.19
CA TYR A 156 -7.09 -10.81 15.17
C TYR A 156 -7.24 -12.27 15.56
N ASP A 157 -6.22 -13.09 15.34
CA ASP A 157 -6.18 -14.47 15.79
C ASP A 157 -5.58 -14.56 17.21
N VAL A 158 -6.45 -14.86 18.18
CA VAL A 158 -6.08 -14.94 19.60
C VAL A 158 -5.08 -16.07 19.90
N PRO A 159 -5.26 -17.32 19.40
CA PRO A 159 -4.35 -18.42 19.68
C PRO A 159 -2.91 -18.15 19.25
N THR A 160 -2.72 -17.55 18.07
CA THR A 160 -1.39 -17.30 17.52
C THR A 160 -0.88 -15.87 17.68
N ARG A 161 -1.69 -14.99 18.29
CA ARG A 161 -1.38 -13.56 18.56
C ARG A 161 -0.92 -12.80 17.32
N GLN A 162 -1.66 -12.95 16.23
CA GLN A 162 -1.36 -12.27 14.96
C GLN A 162 -2.59 -11.61 14.37
N PHE A 163 -2.36 -10.43 13.80
CA PHE A 163 -3.34 -9.81 12.93
C PHE A 163 -3.15 -10.34 11.51
N ILE A 164 -4.25 -10.61 10.85
CA ILE A 164 -4.27 -11.06 9.47
C ILE A 164 -4.90 -9.96 8.61
N PHE A 165 -4.41 -9.83 7.39
CA PHE A 165 -4.99 -9.00 6.35
C PHE A 165 -5.41 -9.97 5.25
N ALA A 166 -6.72 -10.17 5.09
CA ALA A 166 -7.27 -10.93 3.98
C ALA A 166 -7.47 -9.98 2.81
N GLN A 167 -6.67 -10.17 1.78
CA GLN A 167 -6.55 -9.29 0.63
C GLN A 167 -7.21 -9.92 -0.59
N THR A 168 -7.95 -9.13 -1.37
CA THR A 168 -8.54 -9.59 -2.62
C THR A 168 -7.53 -9.42 -3.75
N PRO A 169 -7.12 -10.49 -4.45
CA PRO A 169 -6.25 -10.34 -5.60
C PRO A 169 -7.03 -9.71 -6.77
N PRO A 170 -6.38 -8.86 -7.59
CA PRO A 170 -7.03 -8.19 -8.74
C PRO A 170 -7.37 -9.15 -9.89
N TYR A 171 -6.80 -10.35 -9.88
CA TYR A 171 -7.05 -11.43 -10.85
C TYR A 171 -6.90 -12.79 -10.16
N HIS A 172 -7.28 -13.87 -10.83
CA HIS A 172 -7.12 -15.22 -10.29
C HIS A 172 -5.64 -15.57 -10.12
N VAL A 173 -5.25 -16.01 -8.92
CA VAL A 173 -3.86 -16.32 -8.55
C VAL A 173 -3.71 -17.81 -8.31
N ILE A 174 -2.67 -18.41 -8.88
CA ILE A 174 -2.33 -19.82 -8.68
C ILE A 174 -1.32 -19.98 -7.54
N SER A 175 -0.34 -19.07 -7.47
CA SER A 175 0.70 -19.06 -6.44
C SER A 175 1.30 -17.67 -6.29
N MET A 176 1.81 -17.39 -5.10
CA MET A 176 2.51 -16.16 -4.74
C MET A 176 4.01 -16.45 -4.55
N LYS A 177 4.86 -15.50 -4.96
CA LYS A 177 6.31 -15.55 -4.72
C LYS A 177 6.76 -14.16 -4.27
N SER A 178 7.71 -14.09 -3.34
CA SER A 178 8.38 -12.83 -3.02
C SER A 178 9.25 -12.38 -4.19
N LEU A 179 9.54 -11.09 -4.25
CA LEU A 179 10.43 -10.54 -5.27
C LEU A 179 11.85 -11.09 -5.06
N GLU A 180 12.24 -11.33 -3.80
CA GLU A 180 13.50 -11.99 -3.43
C GLU A 180 13.70 -13.33 -4.15
N ILE A 181 12.67 -14.17 -4.25
CA ILE A 181 12.76 -15.47 -4.95
C ILE A 181 12.97 -15.29 -6.46
N LEU A 182 12.52 -14.16 -7.02
CA LEU A 182 12.67 -13.85 -8.44
C LEU A 182 14.03 -13.22 -8.76
N LEU A 183 14.79 -12.81 -7.74
CA LEU A 183 16.10 -12.20 -7.91
C LEU A 183 17.21 -13.25 -7.81
N ASP A 184 18.04 -13.32 -8.85
CA ASP A 184 19.28 -14.08 -8.80
C ASP A 184 20.28 -13.35 -7.90
N LYS A 185 20.69 -13.96 -6.80
CA LYS A 185 21.71 -13.42 -5.88
C LYS A 185 23.10 -14.01 -6.12
N SER A 186 23.31 -14.76 -7.20
CA SER A 186 24.62 -15.29 -7.54
C SER A 186 25.60 -14.16 -7.90
N PRO A 187 26.92 -14.41 -7.82
CA PRO A 187 27.94 -13.43 -8.21
C PRO A 187 27.82 -12.95 -9.67
N PHE A 188 27.15 -13.75 -10.50
CA PHE A 188 26.88 -13.47 -11.91
C PHE A 188 25.38 -13.64 -12.18
N PRO A 189 24.56 -12.67 -11.73
CA PRO A 189 23.12 -12.84 -11.71
C PRO A 189 22.57 -12.92 -13.14
N ARG A 190 21.74 -13.93 -13.39
CA ARG A 190 21.01 -14.01 -14.65
C ARG A 190 19.91 -12.94 -14.66
N VAL A 191 19.92 -12.10 -15.68
CA VAL A 191 18.86 -11.11 -15.88
C VAL A 191 17.65 -11.81 -16.49
N TYR A 192 16.75 -12.27 -15.64
CA TYR A 192 15.54 -12.98 -16.07
C TYR A 192 14.47 -12.05 -16.68
N ALA A 193 14.52 -10.75 -16.38
CA ALA A 193 13.54 -9.75 -16.84
C ALA A 193 14.23 -8.55 -17.54
N PRO A 194 13.73 -8.10 -18.71
CA PRO A 194 14.28 -6.94 -19.39
C PRO A 194 14.15 -5.65 -18.57
N LEU A 195 14.96 -4.64 -18.90
CA LEU A 195 15.07 -3.38 -18.13
C LEU A 195 13.72 -2.66 -17.96
N ASN A 196 12.91 -2.61 -19.03
CA ASN A 196 11.59 -1.99 -18.99
C ASN A 196 10.66 -2.61 -17.93
N GLN A 197 10.66 -3.95 -17.80
CA GLN A 197 9.86 -4.64 -16.79
C GLN A 197 10.36 -4.35 -15.37
N ARG A 198 11.69 -4.30 -15.18
CA ARG A 198 12.29 -3.94 -13.88
C ARG A 198 11.94 -2.51 -13.48
N LEU A 199 11.98 -1.56 -14.41
CA LEU A 199 11.57 -0.18 -14.18
C LEU A 199 10.07 -0.07 -13.86
N GLN A 200 9.23 -0.84 -14.53
CA GLN A 200 7.79 -0.91 -14.21
C GLN A 200 7.55 -1.42 -12.79
N VAL A 201 8.27 -2.46 -12.34
CA VAL A 201 8.17 -2.95 -10.96
C VAL A 201 8.62 -1.88 -9.97
N ALA A 202 9.74 -1.20 -10.23
CA ALA A 202 10.24 -0.13 -9.36
C ALA A 202 9.25 1.05 -9.27
N HIS A 203 8.66 1.46 -10.40
CA HIS A 203 7.63 2.49 -10.45
C HIS A 203 6.41 2.12 -9.59
N LYS A 204 5.92 0.90 -9.77
CA LYS A 204 4.81 0.33 -9.02
C LYS A 204 5.05 0.27 -7.51
N LEU A 205 6.27 -0.10 -7.11
CA LEU A 205 6.69 -0.06 -5.70
C LEU A 205 6.73 1.36 -5.15
N ALA A 206 7.22 2.33 -5.93
CA ALA A 206 7.25 3.73 -5.54
C ALA A 206 5.83 4.30 -5.35
N GLU A 207 4.89 3.99 -6.26
CA GLU A 207 3.48 4.37 -6.13
C GLU A 207 2.83 3.78 -4.86
N ALA A 208 3.08 2.51 -4.58
CA ALA A 208 2.59 1.83 -3.38
C ALA A 208 3.14 2.49 -2.10
N VAL A 209 4.44 2.78 -2.04
CA VAL A 209 5.06 3.47 -0.89
C VAL A 209 4.52 4.89 -0.74
N PHE A 210 4.33 5.61 -1.84
CA PHE A 210 3.75 6.94 -1.82
C PHE A 210 2.33 6.92 -1.22
N PHE A 211 1.49 5.98 -1.64
CA PHE A 211 0.14 5.80 -1.08
C PHE A 211 0.16 5.50 0.43
N LEU A 212 1.07 4.64 0.88
CA LEU A 212 1.20 4.36 2.32
C LEU A 212 1.62 5.60 3.11
N HIS A 213 2.53 6.41 2.56
CA HIS A 213 2.96 7.66 3.18
C HIS A 213 1.84 8.71 3.21
N THR A 214 1.02 8.83 2.16
CA THR A 214 -0.16 9.72 2.19
C THR A 214 -1.20 9.27 3.19
N ALA A 215 -1.28 7.96 3.47
CA ALA A 215 -2.11 7.39 4.54
C ALA A 215 -1.54 7.61 5.95
N GLY A 216 -0.37 8.25 6.09
CA GLY A 216 0.29 8.45 7.38
C GLY A 216 1.04 7.21 7.90
N PHE A 217 1.23 6.18 7.06
CA PHE A 217 1.93 4.96 7.41
C PHE A 217 3.35 4.98 6.85
N VAL A 218 4.34 5.10 7.72
CA VAL A 218 5.74 4.93 7.35
C VAL A 218 6.07 3.44 7.35
N HIS A 219 6.35 2.88 6.18
CA HIS A 219 6.73 1.49 6.03
C HIS A 219 8.16 1.29 6.53
N LYS A 220 8.32 0.82 7.78
CA LYS A 220 9.65 0.64 8.41
C LYS A 220 10.50 -0.50 7.84
N ASN A 221 9.94 -1.33 6.96
CA ASN A 221 10.65 -2.49 6.40
C ASN A 221 10.16 -2.81 4.98
N VAL A 222 10.51 -1.99 3.99
CA VAL A 222 10.33 -2.37 2.58
C VAL A 222 11.43 -3.37 2.23
N SER A 223 11.10 -4.66 2.22
CA SER A 223 12.01 -5.74 1.87
C SER A 223 11.57 -6.43 0.58
N LEU A 224 12.53 -7.07 -0.10
CA LEU A 224 12.33 -7.83 -1.34
C LEU A 224 11.65 -9.18 -1.06
#